data_AF-A0A2P8KHT0-F1
#
_entry.id   AF-A0A2P8KHT0-F1
#
_cell.length_a   1.000
_cell.length_b   1.000
_cell.length_c   1.000
_cell.angle_alpha   90.00
_cell.angle_beta   90.00
_cell.angle_gamma   90.00
#
_symmetry.space_group_name_H-M   'P 1'
#
loop_
_entity.id
_entity.type
_entity.pdbx_description
1 polymer ?
#
loop_
_entity_poly.entity_id
_entity_poly.type
_entity_poly.pdbx_seq_one_letter_code
_entity_poly.pdbx_strand_id
1 'polypeptide(L)'
;MITARVQLRNVVRALERRADGIDEETRSEVTRLVRRMDDFVEGLTCEFRDNYKRLSDQQRGFEERAAVLMKKFGADLGQQSPPELPAFVWSSISELPRLADFMGPATDYHAQFERPLDDASEWLRKELARILGSTPMSSTRGQRRA
;
A
#
# COMPACT_ATOMS: atom_id res chain seq x y z
N MET A 1 -2.28 7.53 2.02
CA MET A 1 -1.48 7.01 0.89
C MET A 1 -0.37 7.95 0.42
N ILE A 2 -0.64 9.24 0.19
CA ILE A 2 0.40 10.20 -0.25
C ILE A 2 1.59 10.24 0.73
N THR A 3 1.33 10.23 2.04
CA THR A 3 2.38 10.21 3.08
C THR A 3 3.28 8.98 2.99
N ALA A 4 2.72 7.79 2.73
CA ALA A 4 3.49 6.55 2.61
C ALA A 4 4.44 6.60 1.41
N ARG A 5 3.99 7.08 0.24
CA ARG A 5 4.85 7.28 -0.93
C ARG A 5 5.99 8.25 -0.68
N VAL A 6 5.69 9.37 -0.01
CA VAL A 6 6.72 10.36 0.36
C VAL A 6 7.77 9.73 1.27
N GLN A 7 7.35 8.94 2.26
CA GLN A 7 8.26 8.23 3.15
C GLN A 7 9.13 7.21 2.40
N LEU A 8 8.53 6.36 1.55
CA LEU A 8 9.28 5.37 0.76
C LEU A 8 10.30 6.04 -0.17
N ARG A 9 9.91 7.11 -0.87
CA ARG A 9 10.82 7.88 -1.73
C ARG A 9 11.94 8.56 -0.94
N ASN A 10 11.66 9.02 0.28
CA ASN A 10 12.69 9.58 1.15
C ASN A 10 13.70 8.51 1.59
N VAL A 11 13.24 7.28 1.86
CA VAL A 11 14.13 6.14 2.16
C VAL A 11 15.02 5.82 0.97
N VAL A 12 14.47 5.70 -0.24
CA VAL A 12 15.28 5.47 -1.46
C VAL A 12 16.32 6.58 -1.65
N ARG A 13 15.92 7.84 -1.50
CA ARG A 13 16.84 8.99 -1.62
C ARG A 13 17.95 8.98 -0.56
N ALA A 14 17.63 8.55 0.66
CA ALA A 14 18.62 8.42 1.73
C ALA A 14 19.64 7.32 1.39
N LEU A 15 19.17 6.19 0.87
CA LEU A 15 20.03 5.08 0.44
C LEU A 15 20.93 5.45 -0.75
N GLU A 16 20.43 6.26 -1.69
CA GLU A 16 21.19 6.69 -2.87
C GLU A 16 22.23 7.78 -2.56
N ARG A 17 22.00 8.63 -1.56
CA ARG A 17 22.81 9.86 -1.34
C ARG A 17 23.56 9.93 -0.01
N ARG A 18 23.20 9.12 0.98
CA ARG A 18 23.66 9.26 2.38
C ARG A 18 23.95 7.93 3.06
N ALA A 19 24.25 6.88 2.29
CA ALA A 19 24.46 5.52 2.79
C ALA A 19 25.95 5.17 2.96
N ASP A 20 26.79 6.13 3.31
CA ASP A 20 28.21 5.86 3.55
C ASP A 20 28.36 4.89 4.73
N GLY A 21 29.07 3.78 4.50
CA GLY A 21 29.25 2.72 5.49
C GLY A 21 28.23 1.59 5.45
N ILE A 22 27.16 1.71 4.65
CA ILE A 22 26.24 0.61 4.34
C ILE A 22 26.82 -0.23 3.20
N ASP A 23 26.78 -1.55 3.35
CA ASP A 23 27.17 -2.50 2.32
C ASP A 23 26.32 -2.37 1.05
N GLU A 24 26.94 -2.52 -0.12
CA GLU A 24 26.28 -2.32 -1.42
C GLU A 24 25.16 -3.35 -1.66
N GLU A 25 25.32 -4.59 -1.21
CA GLU A 25 24.31 -5.63 -1.34
C GLU A 25 23.07 -5.26 -0.52
N THR A 26 23.27 -4.90 0.75
CA THR A 26 22.19 -4.41 1.62
C THR A 26 21.50 -3.20 1.01
N ARG A 27 22.26 -2.22 0.53
CA ARG A 27 21.70 -1.00 -0.09
C ARG A 27 20.85 -1.34 -1.32
N SER A 28 21.36 -2.18 -2.20
CA SER A 28 20.68 -2.58 -3.43
C SER A 28 19.38 -3.32 -3.13
N GLU A 29 19.42 -4.25 -2.16
CA GLU A 29 18.28 -5.09 -1.83
C GLU A 29 17.18 -4.32 -1.09
N VAL A 30 17.55 -3.48 -0.11
CA VAL A 30 16.58 -2.59 0.55
C VAL A 30 15.96 -1.63 -0.46
N THR A 31 16.75 -1.08 -1.39
CA THR A 31 16.21 -0.22 -2.46
C THR A 31 15.20 -0.95 -3.33
N ARG A 32 15.48 -2.19 -3.73
CA ARG A 32 14.58 -3.04 -4.51
C ARG A 32 13.25 -3.27 -3.78
N LEU A 33 13.31 -3.61 -2.50
CA LEU A 33 12.13 -3.86 -1.66
C LEU A 33 11.30 -2.59 -1.45
N VAL A 34 11.94 -1.45 -1.20
CA VAL A 34 11.25 -0.16 -1.04
C VAL A 34 10.59 0.30 -2.34
N ARG A 35 11.22 0.09 -3.50
CA ARG A 35 10.61 0.38 -4.81
C ARG A 35 9.37 -0.50 -5.04
N ARG A 36 9.44 -1.79 -4.72
CA ARG A 36 8.30 -2.70 -4.80
C ARG A 36 7.10 -2.22 -3.96
N MET A 37 7.37 -1.69 -2.75
CA MET A 37 6.33 -1.08 -1.91
C MET A 37 5.74 0.19 -2.54
N ASP A 38 6.56 1.07 -3.15
CA ASP A 38 6.07 2.29 -3.81
C ASP A 38 5.21 1.94 -5.04
N ASP A 39 5.63 0.94 -5.83
CA ASP A 39 4.89 0.46 -7.01
C ASP A 39 3.52 -0.10 -6.62
N PHE A 40 3.42 -0.83 -5.50
CA PHE A 40 2.15 -1.31 -4.98
C PHE A 40 1.21 -0.16 -4.59
N VAL A 41 1.73 0.81 -3.84
CA VAL A 41 0.96 1.99 -3.41
C VAL A 41 0.54 2.84 -4.61
N GLU A 42 1.40 2.96 -5.62
CA GLU A 42 1.09 3.60 -6.89
C GLU A 42 -0.01 2.85 -7.63
N GLY A 43 0.05 1.52 -7.72
CA GLY A 43 -0.98 0.69 -8.34
C GLY A 43 -2.36 0.90 -7.72
N LEU A 44 -2.44 0.95 -6.39
CA LEU A 44 -3.69 1.25 -5.67
C LEU A 44 -4.22 2.66 -6.00
N THR A 45 -3.32 3.64 -6.03
CA THR A 45 -3.70 5.04 -6.30
C THR A 45 -4.14 5.22 -7.76
N CYS A 46 -3.47 4.57 -8.71
CA CYS A 46 -3.82 4.58 -10.13
C CYS A 46 -5.18 3.93 -10.37
N GLU A 47 -5.44 2.73 -9.82
CA GLU A 47 -6.74 2.07 -9.97
C GLU A 47 -7.89 2.98 -9.49
N PHE A 48 -7.72 3.61 -8.33
CA PHE A 48 -8.72 4.53 -7.81
C PHE A 48 -8.89 5.77 -8.70
N ARG A 49 -7.79 6.40 -9.12
CA ARG A 49 -7.80 7.59 -9.99
C ARG A 49 -8.46 7.30 -11.34
N ASP A 50 -8.12 6.17 -11.94
CA ASP A 50 -8.58 5.81 -13.28
C ASP A 50 -10.08 5.45 -13.27
N ASN A 51 -10.59 4.98 -12.13
CA ASN A 51 -12.02 4.74 -11.92
C ASN A 51 -12.78 5.95 -11.33
N TYR A 52 -12.09 6.97 -10.85
CA TYR A 52 -12.68 8.07 -10.09
C TYR A 52 -13.82 8.77 -10.83
N LYS A 53 -13.62 9.09 -12.11
CA LYS A 53 -14.65 9.76 -12.91
C LYS A 53 -15.92 8.91 -13.02
N ARG A 54 -15.77 7.63 -13.35
CA ARG A 54 -16.89 6.67 -13.46
C ARG A 54 -17.65 6.56 -12.14
N LEU A 55 -16.93 6.42 -11.04
CA LEU A 55 -17.51 6.35 -9.69
C LEU A 55 -18.22 7.64 -9.30
N SER A 56 -17.63 8.79 -9.62
CA SER A 56 -18.23 10.11 -9.36
C SER A 56 -19.52 10.32 -10.17
N ASP A 57 -19.53 9.91 -11.45
CA ASP A 57 -20.73 9.98 -12.28
C ASP A 57 -21.84 9.03 -11.77
N GLN A 58 -21.46 7.83 -11.31
CA GLN A 58 -22.38 6.89 -10.67
C GLN A 58 -22.94 7.45 -9.35
N GLN A 59 -22.10 8.08 -8.53
CA GLN A 59 -22.52 8.74 -7.29
C GLN A 59 -23.50 9.88 -7.56
N ARG A 60 -23.24 10.73 -8.56
CA ARG A 60 -24.17 11.80 -8.94
C ARG A 60 -25.54 11.25 -9.32
N GLY A 61 -25.58 10.20 -10.15
CA GLY A 61 -26.84 9.54 -10.52
C GLY A 61 -27.55 8.88 -9.34
N PHE A 62 -26.80 8.40 -8.32
CA PHE A 62 -27.38 7.94 -7.07
C PHE A 62 -28.01 9.08 -6.28
N GLU A 63 -27.30 10.18 -6.09
CA GLU A 63 -27.77 11.35 -5.33
C GLU A 63 -29.05 11.93 -5.95
N GLU A 64 -29.11 12.04 -7.27
CA GLU A 64 -30.33 12.46 -7.99
C GLU A 64 -31.51 11.52 -7.74
N ARG A 65 -31.30 10.20 -7.84
CA ARG A 65 -32.35 9.20 -7.59
C ARG A 65 -32.78 9.18 -6.13
N ALA A 66 -31.83 9.26 -5.20
CA ALA A 66 -32.09 9.32 -3.77
C ALA A 66 -32.89 10.59 -3.41
N ALA A 67 -32.53 11.74 -3.98
CA ALA A 67 -33.26 12.99 -3.77
C ALA A 67 -34.72 12.91 -4.27
N VAL A 68 -34.95 12.31 -5.43
CA VAL A 68 -36.32 12.10 -5.96
C VAL A 68 -37.12 11.16 -5.05
N LEU A 69 -36.53 10.04 -4.61
CA LEU A 69 -37.18 9.08 -3.71
C LEU A 69 -37.53 9.72 -2.37
N MET A 70 -36.60 10.47 -1.77
CA MET A 70 -36.81 11.15 -0.49
C MET A 70 -37.82 12.30 -0.60
N LYS A 71 -37.84 13.04 -1.72
CA LYS A 71 -38.84 14.07 -1.97
C LYS A 71 -40.26 13.48 -2.09
N LYS A 72 -40.41 12.32 -2.73
CA LYS A 72 -41.68 11.59 -2.81
C LYS A 72 -42.11 11.07 -1.45
N PHE A 73 -41.19 10.46 -0.70
CA PHE A 73 -41.44 10.01 0.67
C PHE A 73 -41.92 11.15 1.58
N GLY A 74 -41.26 12.31 1.54
CA GLY A 74 -41.67 13.48 2.34
C GLY A 74 -43.01 14.11 1.93
N ALA A 75 -43.51 13.81 0.73
CA ALA A 75 -44.83 14.26 0.27
C ALA A 75 -45.95 13.28 0.66
N ASP A 76 -45.63 12.00 0.89
CA ASP A 76 -46.58 10.96 1.30
C ASP A 76 -46.56 10.79 2.83
N LEU A 77 -47.46 11.51 3.52
CA LEU A 77 -47.62 11.51 4.99
C LEU A 77 -47.98 10.13 5.60
N GLY A 78 -48.23 9.11 4.77
CA GLY A 78 -48.65 7.77 5.19
C GLY A 78 -47.57 6.68 5.15
N GLN A 79 -46.39 6.95 4.59
CA GLN A 79 -45.31 5.94 4.55
C GLN A 79 -44.55 5.89 5.88
N GLN A 80 -44.64 4.75 6.58
CA GLN A 80 -43.99 4.54 7.88
C GLN A 80 -42.50 4.15 7.77
N SER A 81 -41.98 3.88 6.58
CA SER A 81 -40.61 3.41 6.38
C SER A 81 -39.94 4.10 5.19
N PRO A 82 -38.68 4.56 5.33
CA PRO A 82 -37.93 5.18 4.25
C PRO A 82 -37.81 4.26 3.03
N PRO A 83 -37.78 4.81 1.80
CA PRO A 83 -37.57 4.00 0.60
C PRO A 83 -36.16 3.40 0.60
N GLU A 84 -36.03 2.16 0.12
CA GLU A 84 -34.73 1.52 -0.07
C GLU A 84 -33.89 2.30 -1.08
N LEU A 85 -32.67 2.67 -0.66
CA LEU A 85 -31.74 3.39 -1.50
C LEU A 85 -30.93 2.41 -2.37
N PRO A 86 -30.70 2.73 -3.66
CA PRO A 86 -29.95 1.83 -4.54
C PRO A 86 -28.48 1.68 -4.12
N ALA A 87 -27.99 0.44 -3.92
CA ALA A 87 -26.61 0.18 -3.45
C ALA A 87 -25.53 0.14 -4.56
N PHE A 88 -25.89 0.34 -5.83
CA PHE A 88 -25.04 0.08 -7.00
C PHE A 88 -23.71 0.88 -7.04
N VAL A 89 -23.64 2.02 -6.35
CA VAL A 89 -22.40 2.81 -6.25
C VAL A 89 -21.40 2.11 -5.34
N TRP A 90 -21.85 1.65 -4.19
CA TRP A 90 -21.02 0.97 -3.20
C TRP A 90 -20.54 -0.39 -3.72
N SER A 91 -21.39 -1.11 -4.44
CA SER A 91 -20.98 -2.35 -5.11
C SER A 91 -19.87 -2.09 -6.14
N SER A 92 -20.02 -1.04 -6.96
CA SER A 92 -19.02 -0.67 -7.98
C SER A 92 -17.66 -0.29 -7.39
N ILE A 93 -17.63 0.29 -6.17
CA ILE A 93 -16.39 0.60 -5.46
C ILE A 93 -15.77 -0.69 -4.89
N SER A 94 -16.58 -1.51 -4.23
CA SER A 94 -16.10 -2.76 -3.60
C SER A 94 -15.60 -3.81 -4.59
N GLU A 95 -16.00 -3.70 -5.87
CA GLU A 95 -15.60 -4.61 -6.95
C GLU A 95 -14.28 -4.20 -7.63
N LEU A 96 -13.68 -3.05 -7.28
CA LEU A 96 -12.38 -2.66 -7.82
C LEU A 96 -11.32 -3.70 -7.42
N PRO A 97 -10.59 -4.34 -8.37
CA PRO A 97 -9.79 -5.53 -8.10
C PRO A 97 -8.82 -5.40 -6.92
N ARG A 98 -8.02 -4.33 -6.87
CA ARG A 98 -7.03 -4.17 -5.81
C ARG A 98 -7.67 -3.75 -4.50
N LEU A 99 -8.73 -2.94 -4.54
CA LEU A 99 -9.50 -2.60 -3.35
C LEU A 99 -10.24 -3.82 -2.78
N ALA A 100 -10.78 -4.68 -3.65
CA ALA A 100 -11.46 -5.91 -3.28
C ALA A 100 -10.51 -6.90 -2.63
N ASP A 101 -9.31 -7.11 -3.19
CA ASP A 101 -8.26 -7.89 -2.53
C ASP A 101 -7.90 -7.27 -1.18
N PHE A 102 -7.68 -5.95 -1.13
CA PHE A 102 -7.31 -5.24 0.10
C PHE A 102 -8.37 -5.34 1.21
N MET A 103 -9.66 -5.29 0.86
CA MET A 103 -10.76 -5.46 1.83
C MET A 103 -11.04 -6.92 2.18
N GLY A 104 -10.56 -7.86 1.38
CA GLY A 104 -10.74 -9.30 1.57
C GLY A 104 -9.49 -9.97 2.14
N PRO A 105 -8.84 -10.89 1.39
CA PRO A 105 -7.70 -11.67 1.88
C PRO A 105 -6.39 -10.88 1.96
N ALA A 106 -6.33 -9.66 1.38
CA ALA A 106 -5.16 -8.79 1.35
C ALA A 106 -3.91 -9.48 0.78
N THR A 107 -4.09 -10.37 -0.20
CA THR A 107 -3.02 -11.23 -0.73
C THR A 107 -1.89 -10.40 -1.32
N ASP A 108 -2.23 -9.43 -2.16
CA ASP A 108 -1.25 -8.56 -2.81
C ASP A 108 -0.62 -7.61 -1.80
N TYR A 109 -1.38 -7.14 -0.82
CA TYR A 109 -0.84 -6.30 0.26
C TYR A 109 0.22 -7.05 1.08
N HIS A 110 -0.05 -8.28 1.50
CA HIS A 110 0.93 -9.10 2.20
C HIS A 110 2.17 -9.36 1.32
N ALA A 111 1.98 -9.71 0.05
CA ALA A 111 3.07 -10.10 -0.85
C ALA A 111 3.92 -8.93 -1.36
N GLN A 112 3.32 -7.76 -1.58
CA GLN A 112 3.93 -6.61 -2.24
C GLN A 112 4.27 -5.46 -1.28
N PHE A 113 3.70 -5.47 -0.06
CA PHE A 113 3.94 -4.43 0.93
C PHE A 113 4.50 -4.96 2.25
N GLU A 114 3.77 -5.82 2.97
CA GLU A 114 4.20 -6.24 4.31
C GLU A 114 5.46 -7.10 4.28
N ARG A 115 5.48 -8.14 3.45
CA ARG A 115 6.67 -8.99 3.35
C ARG A 115 7.91 -8.21 2.91
N PRO A 116 7.85 -7.34 1.88
CA PRO A 116 8.98 -6.48 1.55
C PRO A 116 9.40 -5.53 2.68
N LEU A 117 8.47 -5.05 3.51
CA LEU A 117 8.78 -4.24 4.68
C LEU A 117 9.55 -5.04 5.74
N ASP A 118 9.10 -6.26 6.03
CA ASP A 118 9.76 -7.18 6.96
C ASP A 118 11.16 -7.55 6.46
N ASP A 119 11.27 -7.95 5.18
CA ASP A 119 12.52 -8.32 4.53
C ASP A 119 13.51 -7.12 4.57
N ALA A 120 13.05 -5.91 4.21
CA ALA A 120 13.89 -4.71 4.23
C ALA A 120 14.36 -4.36 5.64
N SER A 121 13.47 -4.54 6.63
CA SER A 121 13.81 -4.34 8.04
C SER A 121 14.84 -5.35 8.52
N GLU A 122 14.75 -6.61 8.09
CA GLU A 122 15.74 -7.64 8.41
C GLU A 122 17.12 -7.32 7.83
N TRP A 123 17.19 -6.91 6.57
CA TRP A 123 18.42 -6.45 5.93
C TRP A 123 19.08 -5.30 6.70
N LEU A 124 18.30 -4.27 7.06
CA LEU A 124 18.81 -3.14 7.83
C LEU A 124 19.26 -3.52 9.25
N ARG A 125 18.58 -4.46 9.91
CA ARG A 125 18.99 -4.96 11.24
C ARG A 125 20.30 -5.75 11.17
N LYS A 126 20.47 -6.62 10.17
CA LYS A 126 21.72 -7.36 9.94
C LYS A 126 22.87 -6.41 9.69
N GLU A 127 22.63 -5.41 8.87
CA GLU A 127 23.62 -4.40 8.54
C GLU A 127 23.99 -3.53 9.75
N LEU A 128 23.00 -3.12 10.55
CA LEU A 128 23.25 -2.43 11.81
C LEU A 128 24.10 -3.29 12.75
N ALA A 129 23.81 -4.59 12.87
CA ALA A 129 24.60 -5.50 13.69
C ALA A 129 26.05 -5.65 13.19
N ARG A 130 26.25 -5.66 11.86
CA ARG A 130 27.57 -5.65 11.22
C ARG A 130 28.34 -4.38 11.58
N ILE A 131 27.70 -3.21 11.44
CA ILE A 131 28.31 -1.90 11.74
C ILE A 131 28.65 -1.76 13.23
N LEU A 132 27.77 -2.23 14.12
CA LEU A 132 27.97 -2.20 15.57
C LEU A 132 28.91 -3.31 16.11
N GLY A 133 29.48 -4.15 15.24
CA GLY A 133 30.47 -5.16 15.64
C GLY A 133 29.90 -6.37 16.39
N SER A 134 28.61 -6.68 16.23
CA SER A 134 27.94 -7.80 16.92
C SER A 134 28.00 -9.13 16.15
N THR A 135 28.78 -9.21 15.07
CA THR A 135 29.05 -10.47 14.38
C THR A 135 30.52 -10.83 14.57
N PRO A 136 30.87 -11.90 15.29
CA PRO A 136 32.25 -12.36 15.34
C PRO A 136 32.64 -12.73 13.91
N MET A 137 33.62 -12.02 13.36
CA MET A 137 34.36 -12.51 12.20
C MET A 137 34.82 -13.92 12.55
N SER A 138 34.20 -14.93 11.94
CA SER A 138 34.75 -16.27 11.92
C SER A 138 36.01 -16.22 11.06
N SER A 139 37.10 -15.77 11.68
CA SER A 139 38.47 -15.93 11.18
C SER A 139 38.77 -17.42 11.12
N THR A 140 38.26 -18.07 10.09
CA THR A 140 38.56 -19.47 9.80
C THR A 140 39.90 -19.51 9.08
N ARG A 141 40.93 -19.82 9.88
CA ARG A 141 42.07 -20.70 9.55
C ARG A 141 42.67 -20.55 8.14
N GLY A 142 43.75 -19.77 8.08
CA GLY A 142 44.91 -20.03 7.23
C GLY A 142 46.02 -20.72 8.02
N GLN A 143 45.74 -21.90 8.56
CA GLN A 143 46.75 -22.75 9.19
C GLN A 143 47.47 -23.53 8.08
N ARG A 144 48.64 -23.06 7.64
CA ARG A 144 49.63 -23.90 6.97
C ARG A 144 51.04 -23.54 7.43
N ARG A 145 51.55 -24.42 8.30
CA ARG A 145 52.98 -24.62 8.59
C ARG A 145 53.69 -25.11 7.33
N ALA A 146 54.87 -24.60 7.07
CA ALA A 146 56.12 -25.37 6.96
C ALA A 146 57.28 -24.39 7.17
#